data_AF-A0A6J5BBY5-F1
#
_entry.id   AF-A0A6J5BBY5-F1
#
_cell.length_a   1.000
_cell.length_b   1.000
_cell.length_c   1.000
_cell.angle_alpha   90.00
_cell.angle_beta   90.00
_cell.angle_gamma   90.00
#
_symmetry.space_group_name_H-M   'P 1'
#
loop_
_entity.id
_entity.type
_entity.pdbx_description
1 polymer ?
#
loop_
_entity_poly.entity_id
_entity_poly.type
_entity_poly.pdbx_seq_one_letter_code
_entity_poly.pdbx_strand_id
1 'polypeptide(L)'
;MAIRFYLSLRRSLMAGSMAAALVAMALVLAVIATFSQMCAAAELDDSSAEPASTETGSAPASSVSVPGARGVQAKTSSQSVDANGQPVTEPRANPPRTGHSPRVAAVAQNDTPDNPPHTAKPETAPIPVPPESTAVTQHSIRLGGRKIDYTATAGNLLLRDKSGQANASVFYTAYTVPTKSPSTRPVTFLFNGGPGAGSVFLMIGSFGPKRVRTASPAITPPAPYVLEDNPDSLLDTTDLVFIDAVGAGLSRVVGHGTGKDFWGVDKDLDAFAQFIDRYLTVNQRWNSPKYLLGESYGTARAAMLAYQLGQNNIALNGVILMSSVLDSSAFSPGFDFQSESYLPSFAAIAWYHDKLVPKPASLPAFLDEARAFARGPYAQALAQGDALPDAQRDEIAARVAQFTGLDVDYVKRSRLRLYPSRFRDQLLRDQSRSIGRFDARFKGLEYDGVSERPDYDASVSSVASAFDAALHQHFAQDLHFTPADRYRVFDDDALKQWDWKHREWWGEQLSVPYAAGDLAEAMRQNPHLRVMSVNGYFDLATPFYATEYALAHLGIDASLRANVRIAYYPTGHMIYLDDAALHALKRDLASFYAADGG
;
A
#
# COMPACT_ATOMS: atom_id res chain seq x y z
N MET A 1 38.37 -58.84 6.30
CA MET A 1 38.70 -58.00 7.49
C MET A 1 37.89 -56.69 7.56
N ALA A 2 36.74 -56.56 6.88
CA ALA A 2 36.04 -55.27 6.72
C ALA A 2 34.66 -55.16 7.42
N ILE A 3 34.28 -56.14 8.26
CA ILE A 3 32.93 -56.20 8.87
C ILE A 3 32.94 -55.94 10.39
N ARG A 4 34.12 -55.84 11.03
CA ARG A 4 34.24 -55.48 12.47
C ARG A 4 34.37 -53.98 12.77
N PHE A 5 34.60 -53.12 11.76
CA PHE A 5 34.63 -51.67 11.97
C PHE A 5 33.23 -51.02 11.93
N TYR A 6 32.27 -51.65 11.25
CA TYR A 6 30.94 -51.07 11.00
C TYR A 6 29.97 -51.14 12.19
N LEU A 7 30.28 -51.95 13.22
CA LEU A 7 29.42 -52.16 14.40
C LEU A 7 29.91 -51.43 15.66
N SER A 8 31.13 -50.87 15.66
CA SER A 8 31.65 -50.07 16.78
C SER A 8 31.15 -48.61 16.72
N LEU A 9 31.15 -48.00 15.53
CA LEU A 9 30.76 -46.60 15.35
C LEU A 9 29.27 -46.31 15.63
N ARG A 10 28.42 -47.35 15.65
CA ARG A 10 26.97 -47.22 15.89
C ARG A 10 26.58 -47.10 17.38
N ARG A 11 27.53 -47.22 18.32
CA ARG A 11 27.27 -47.09 19.78
C ARG A 11 27.77 -45.80 20.43
N SER A 12 28.51 -44.95 19.71
CA SER A 12 29.05 -43.68 20.26
C SER A 12 28.37 -42.41 19.73
N LEU A 13 27.29 -42.53 18.94
CA LEU A 13 26.57 -41.40 18.31
C LEU A 13 25.15 -41.17 18.85
N MET A 14 24.79 -41.79 19.98
CA MET A 14 23.43 -41.77 20.56
C MET A 14 23.36 -41.22 22.00
N ALA A 15 24.38 -40.49 22.46
CA ALA A 15 24.46 -40.00 23.84
C ALA A 15 24.93 -38.53 23.99
N GLY A 16 24.77 -37.69 22.96
CA GLY A 16 25.21 -36.28 23.02
C GLY A 16 24.47 -35.29 22.12
N SER A 17 23.42 -35.71 21.40
CA SER A 17 22.87 -34.93 20.29
C SER A 17 21.77 -33.92 20.66
N MET A 18 21.09 -34.02 21.81
CA MET A 18 19.96 -33.12 22.10
C MET A 18 20.40 -31.68 22.42
N ALA A 19 21.42 -31.48 23.24
CA ALA A 19 21.94 -30.14 23.55
C ALA A 19 22.62 -29.49 22.33
N ALA A 20 23.40 -30.27 21.56
CA ALA A 20 24.04 -29.79 20.33
C ALA A 20 23.01 -29.46 19.23
N ALA A 21 21.96 -30.26 19.08
CA ALA A 21 20.87 -29.97 18.15
C ALA A 21 20.07 -28.72 18.57
N LEU A 22 19.81 -28.51 19.87
CA LEU A 22 19.13 -27.31 20.35
C LEU A 22 19.96 -26.03 20.13
N VAL A 23 21.28 -26.08 20.34
CA VAL A 23 22.17 -24.93 20.05
C VAL A 23 22.30 -24.68 18.55
N ALA A 24 22.41 -25.73 17.73
CA ALA A 24 22.42 -25.60 16.27
C ALA A 24 21.08 -25.06 15.74
N MET A 25 19.95 -25.50 16.30
CA MET A 25 18.61 -25.03 15.93
C MET A 25 18.36 -23.59 16.39
N ALA A 26 18.91 -23.17 17.54
CA ALA A 26 18.87 -21.77 17.98
C ALA A 26 19.73 -20.86 17.08
N LEU A 27 20.91 -21.31 16.63
CA LEU A 27 21.75 -20.58 15.67
C LEU A 27 21.11 -20.51 14.27
N VAL A 28 20.47 -21.59 13.81
CA VAL A 28 19.70 -21.59 12.55
C VAL A 28 18.47 -20.69 12.66
N LEU A 29 17.75 -20.66 13.79
CA LEU A 29 16.65 -19.73 14.02
C LEU A 29 17.09 -18.27 14.11
N ALA A 30 18.27 -17.98 14.68
CA ALA A 30 18.85 -16.64 14.69
C ALA A 30 19.30 -16.16 13.30
N VAL A 31 19.82 -17.06 12.45
CA VAL A 31 20.15 -16.78 11.05
C VAL A 31 18.89 -16.62 10.19
N ILE A 32 17.84 -17.41 10.44
CA ILE A 32 16.54 -17.24 9.76
C ILE A 32 15.87 -15.92 10.17
N ALA A 33 15.90 -15.54 11.45
CA ALA A 33 15.36 -14.26 11.92
C ALA A 33 16.06 -13.06 11.27
N THR A 34 17.39 -13.11 11.11
CA THR A 34 18.16 -12.05 10.45
C THR A 34 18.00 -12.03 8.94
N PHE A 35 17.78 -13.17 8.28
CA PHE A 35 17.42 -13.21 6.85
C PHE A 35 15.99 -12.70 6.58
N SER A 36 15.02 -12.98 7.48
CA SER A 36 13.65 -12.48 7.35
C SER A 36 13.56 -10.95 7.39
N GLN A 37 14.49 -10.27 8.07
CA GLN A 37 14.56 -8.80 8.08
C GLN A 37 15.17 -8.19 6.80
N MET A 38 15.82 -8.98 5.92
CA MET A 38 16.38 -8.46 4.67
C MET A 38 15.41 -8.52 3.48
N CYS A 39 14.43 -9.42 3.49
CA CYS A 39 13.42 -9.52 2.42
C CYS A 39 12.26 -8.52 2.55
N ALA A 40 12.11 -7.83 3.68
CA ALA A 40 11.12 -6.77 3.88
C ALA A 40 11.61 -5.37 3.43
N ALA A 41 12.88 -5.23 3.04
CA ALA A 41 13.55 -3.93 2.83
C ALA A 41 13.13 -3.12 1.58
N ALA A 42 12.01 -3.49 0.94
CA ALA A 42 11.44 -2.80 -0.22
C ALA A 42 10.39 -1.73 0.16
N GLU A 43 9.63 -1.92 1.24
CA GLU A 43 8.65 -0.96 1.74
C GLU A 43 8.64 -0.94 3.29
N LEU A 44 8.79 0.27 3.84
CA LEU A 44 8.77 0.64 5.27
C LEU A 44 9.91 0.11 6.17
N ASP A 45 10.74 1.05 6.64
CA ASP A 45 11.13 1.11 8.05
C ASP A 45 11.08 2.58 8.49
N ASP A 46 10.85 2.81 9.79
CA ASP A 46 10.04 3.92 10.27
C ASP A 46 10.82 5.14 10.78
N SER A 47 10.16 6.28 10.79
CA SER A 47 10.66 7.50 11.43
C SER A 47 10.41 7.46 12.94
N SER A 48 11.42 7.05 13.72
CA SER A 48 11.37 7.13 15.18
C SER A 48 12.69 7.60 15.78
N ALA A 49 12.86 8.92 15.83
CA ALA A 49 13.89 9.55 16.67
C ALA A 49 13.21 10.19 17.90
N GLU A 50 13.28 9.52 19.06
CA GLU A 50 13.14 10.26 20.32
C GLU A 50 14.38 11.15 20.53
N PRO A 51 14.22 12.36 21.09
CA PRO A 51 15.31 13.32 21.19
C PRO A 51 16.32 12.92 22.27
N ALA A 52 17.56 12.66 21.87
CA ALA A 52 18.67 12.52 22.81
C ALA A 52 18.95 13.86 23.49
N SER A 53 18.92 13.87 24.81
CA SER A 53 19.31 15.01 25.63
C SER A 53 20.83 15.11 25.74
N THR A 54 21.40 16.22 25.28
CA THR A 54 22.74 16.65 25.67
C THR A 54 22.81 18.16 25.82
N GLU A 55 23.21 18.61 27.01
CA GLU A 55 23.56 19.99 27.27
C GLU A 55 24.85 20.37 26.52
N THR A 56 24.85 21.51 25.83
CA THR A 56 26.03 22.38 25.78
C THR A 56 25.54 23.81 25.59
N GLY A 57 25.87 24.69 26.53
CA GLY A 57 25.49 26.10 26.47
C GLY A 57 26.57 26.96 25.83
N SER A 58 26.17 28.05 25.16
CA SER A 58 26.86 29.35 25.14
C SER A 58 26.04 30.38 24.36
N ALA A 59 25.64 31.46 25.03
CA ALA A 59 25.15 32.70 24.39
C ALA A 59 26.38 33.63 24.07
N PRO A 60 26.29 34.87 23.51
CA PRO A 60 25.29 35.89 23.85
C PRO A 60 24.81 36.88 22.74
N ALA A 61 23.77 37.66 23.10
CA ALA A 61 23.47 39.04 22.68
C ALA A 61 23.27 39.37 21.17
N SER A 62 22.26 40.16 20.77
CA SER A 62 22.09 41.55 21.23
C SER A 62 20.67 42.11 21.08
N SER A 63 20.38 43.17 21.84
CA SER A 63 19.10 43.90 21.96
C SER A 63 18.90 45.03 20.93
N VAL A 64 17.67 45.54 20.80
CA VAL A 64 17.26 46.98 20.80
C VAL A 64 15.69 47.07 20.80
N SER A 65 15.10 48.24 21.08
CA SER A 65 13.84 48.41 21.84
C SER A 65 12.67 49.18 21.18
N VAL A 66 11.41 48.71 21.41
CA VAL A 66 10.23 49.35 22.10
C VAL A 66 10.16 50.90 22.11
N PRO A 67 9.02 51.64 21.88
CA PRO A 67 7.77 51.49 22.69
C PRO A 67 6.36 51.93 22.20
N GLY A 68 5.33 51.40 22.89
CA GLY A 68 4.05 52.08 23.23
C GLY A 68 2.74 51.42 22.71
N ALA A 69 1.60 51.35 23.44
CA ALA A 69 1.33 51.62 24.87
C ALA A 69 -0.07 51.08 25.32
N ARG A 70 -0.20 50.67 26.61
CA ARG A 70 -1.44 50.43 27.44
C ARG A 70 -2.43 49.30 26.99
N GLY A 71 -2.98 48.44 27.85
CA GLY A 71 -2.71 48.11 29.27
C GLY A 71 -3.94 47.59 30.07
N VAL A 72 -3.70 46.78 31.13
CA VAL A 72 -4.60 46.35 32.26
C VAL A 72 -5.45 45.06 32.05
N GLN A 73 -5.55 44.04 32.92
CA GLN A 73 -4.85 43.53 34.15
C GLN A 73 -5.37 42.07 34.45
N ALA A 74 -5.08 41.36 35.56
CA ALA A 74 -3.83 40.73 36.03
C ALA A 74 -4.00 40.08 37.45
N LYS A 75 -3.78 38.76 37.64
CA LYS A 75 -3.59 38.06 38.96
C LYS A 75 -2.85 36.71 38.74
N THR A 76 -1.53 36.57 38.95
CA THR A 76 -0.74 36.34 40.21
C THR A 76 -1.00 34.99 40.90
N SER A 77 0.01 34.15 41.18
CA SER A 77 1.00 34.34 42.26
C SER A 77 2.40 33.70 42.02
N SER A 78 3.35 33.87 42.96
CA SER A 78 4.81 33.67 42.83
C SER A 78 5.45 32.83 43.95
N GLN A 79 6.67 32.29 43.72
CA GLN A 79 7.52 31.65 44.74
C GLN A 79 8.48 32.65 45.44
N SER A 80 9.07 32.24 46.57
CA SER A 80 9.76 33.10 47.55
C SER A 80 11.30 33.04 47.50
N VAL A 81 11.93 34.17 47.86
CA VAL A 81 13.38 34.33 48.18
C VAL A 81 13.55 34.82 49.62
N ASP A 82 14.75 34.69 50.19
CA ASP A 82 15.02 35.07 51.58
C ASP A 82 15.27 36.58 51.78
N ALA A 83 15.44 36.99 53.04
CA ALA A 83 15.49 38.39 53.46
C ALA A 83 16.74 39.18 53.01
N ASN A 84 17.71 38.55 52.34
CA ASN A 84 18.84 39.22 51.68
C ASN A 84 18.92 38.92 50.17
N GLY A 85 17.93 38.23 49.60
CA GLY A 85 17.77 38.11 48.14
C GLY A 85 18.77 37.19 47.46
N GLN A 86 19.14 36.06 48.07
CA GLN A 86 19.98 35.03 47.43
C GLN A 86 19.30 33.64 47.44
N PRO A 87 19.40 32.85 46.36
CA PRO A 87 19.08 31.42 46.40
C PRO A 87 20.16 30.62 47.14
N VAL A 88 19.77 29.65 47.97
CA VAL A 88 20.67 28.87 48.84
C VAL A 88 20.95 27.47 48.28
N THR A 89 22.20 27.00 48.32
CA THR A 89 22.62 25.68 47.77
C THR A 89 23.67 24.93 48.61
N GLU A 90 23.50 23.59 48.70
CA GLU A 90 24.53 22.53 48.94
C GLU A 90 25.20 22.42 50.35
N PRO A 91 25.88 21.30 50.76
CA PRO A 91 26.55 20.24 49.96
C PRO A 91 26.45 18.74 50.42
N ARG A 92 27.27 17.86 49.79
CA ARG A 92 27.32 16.36 49.75
C ARG A 92 28.17 15.61 50.85
N ALA A 93 27.92 14.30 51.10
CA ALA A 93 28.94 13.22 51.36
C ALA A 93 28.37 11.75 51.54
N ASN A 94 29.21 10.70 51.42
CA ASN A 94 28.94 9.21 51.39
C ASN A 94 29.43 8.44 52.68
N PRO A 95 29.67 7.09 52.71
CA PRO A 95 28.79 5.88 52.68
C PRO A 95 29.04 4.88 53.87
N PRO A 96 28.39 3.67 53.96
CA PRO A 96 29.15 2.40 54.08
C PRO A 96 28.44 1.10 53.51
N ARG A 97 28.53 -0.07 54.20
CA ARG A 97 27.99 -1.44 53.88
C ARG A 97 27.74 -2.30 55.16
N THR A 98 26.74 -3.20 55.16
CA THR A 98 26.62 -4.53 55.88
C THR A 98 25.25 -5.22 55.53
N GLY A 99 24.93 -6.50 55.80
CA GLY A 99 25.77 -7.69 56.11
C GLY A 99 25.07 -8.92 56.78
N HIS A 100 25.12 -10.10 56.13
CA HIS A 100 25.04 -11.51 56.65
C HIS A 100 23.70 -12.22 57.04
N SER A 101 23.71 -13.55 56.84
CA SER A 101 22.65 -14.56 57.06
C SER A 101 22.96 -15.52 58.23
N PRO A 102 22.09 -16.50 58.56
CA PRO A 102 22.55 -17.91 58.52
C PRO A 102 21.51 -18.95 58.01
N ARG A 103 21.93 -20.23 57.97
CA ARG A 103 21.33 -21.39 57.27
C ARG A 103 21.37 -22.68 58.12
N VAL A 104 20.30 -23.50 58.10
CA VAL A 104 20.24 -24.93 58.52
C VAL A 104 19.11 -25.57 57.67
N ALA A 105 19.26 -26.53 56.73
CA ALA A 105 19.72 -27.94 56.75
C ALA A 105 18.71 -28.93 57.41
N ALA A 106 18.37 -30.13 56.89
CA ALA A 106 18.51 -30.78 55.56
C ALA A 106 17.65 -32.09 55.45
N VAL A 107 17.51 -32.66 54.24
CA VAL A 107 17.01 -34.05 53.86
C VAL A 107 15.55 -34.46 54.23
N ALA A 108 14.80 -35.31 53.51
CA ALA A 108 15.03 -36.13 52.28
C ALA A 108 13.71 -36.49 51.52
N GLN A 109 13.86 -37.18 50.38
CA GLN A 109 12.90 -38.02 49.60
C GLN A 109 12.11 -37.40 48.42
N ASN A 110 12.07 -38.18 47.33
CA ASN A 110 11.30 -37.96 46.10
C ASN A 110 9.90 -38.59 46.24
N ASP A 111 8.89 -38.07 45.55
CA ASP A 111 8.31 -38.74 44.36
C ASP A 111 7.10 -38.00 43.76
N THR A 112 6.93 -38.13 42.44
CA THR A 112 5.80 -37.72 41.57
C THR A 112 5.50 -36.22 41.36
N PRO A 113 5.07 -35.81 40.14
CA PRO A 113 4.90 -34.39 39.79
C PRO A 113 3.46 -33.89 39.93
N ASP A 114 3.30 -32.80 40.68
CA ASP A 114 2.17 -31.88 40.51
C ASP A 114 2.24 -31.22 39.13
N ASN A 115 1.10 -31.14 38.44
CA ASN A 115 0.93 -30.30 37.27
C ASN A 115 -0.15 -29.26 37.61
N PRO A 116 0.20 -28.04 38.05
CA PRO A 116 -0.78 -27.02 38.40
C PRO A 116 -1.61 -26.65 37.16
N PRO A 117 -2.92 -26.40 37.29
CA PRO A 117 -3.78 -26.13 36.14
C PRO A 117 -3.28 -24.90 35.39
N HIS A 118 -3.18 -25.01 34.07
CA HIS A 118 -2.80 -23.91 33.20
C HIS A 118 -3.66 -22.68 33.50
N THR A 119 -3.02 -21.62 33.99
CA THR A 119 -3.66 -20.32 34.15
C THR A 119 -4.07 -19.83 32.76
N ALA A 120 -5.39 -19.82 32.51
CA ALA A 120 -5.95 -19.27 31.30
C ALA A 120 -5.44 -17.84 31.12
N LYS A 121 -4.88 -17.56 29.93
CA LYS A 121 -4.44 -16.22 29.56
C LYS A 121 -5.66 -15.29 29.67
N PRO A 122 -5.56 -14.10 30.29
CA PRO A 122 -6.72 -13.22 30.47
C PRO A 122 -7.39 -12.96 29.13
N GLU A 123 -8.68 -13.32 29.03
CA GLU A 123 -9.48 -13.07 27.85
C GLU A 123 -9.66 -11.56 27.69
N THR A 124 -9.20 -11.01 26.56
CA THR A 124 -9.38 -9.59 26.27
C THR A 124 -10.87 -9.28 26.20
N ALA A 125 -11.32 -8.26 26.92
CA ALA A 125 -12.73 -7.88 26.91
C ALA A 125 -13.19 -7.56 25.46
N PRO A 126 -14.38 -8.03 25.03
CA PRO A 126 -14.82 -7.85 23.65
C PRO A 126 -14.99 -6.38 23.28
N ILE A 127 -14.57 -6.07 22.05
CA ILE A 127 -14.66 -4.73 21.45
C ILE A 127 -16.15 -4.41 21.19
N PRO A 128 -16.65 -3.21 21.51
CA PRO A 128 -18.05 -2.84 21.27
C PRO A 128 -18.48 -3.01 19.80
N VAL A 129 -19.52 -3.82 19.57
CA VAL A 129 -20.15 -4.00 18.26
C VAL A 129 -21.12 -2.83 18.02
N PRO A 130 -20.88 -1.96 17.03
CA PRO A 130 -21.83 -0.92 16.66
C PRO A 130 -23.04 -1.54 15.93
N PRO A 131 -24.23 -0.92 15.99
CA PRO A 131 -25.31 -1.30 15.09
C PRO A 131 -24.92 -1.05 13.63
N GLU A 132 -25.56 -1.77 12.70
CA GLU A 132 -25.56 -1.38 11.28
C GLU A 132 -26.40 -0.11 11.14
N SER A 133 -25.82 0.94 10.54
CA SER A 133 -26.42 2.27 10.45
C SER A 133 -26.03 2.95 9.14
N THR A 134 -26.86 3.87 8.68
CA THR A 134 -26.62 4.66 7.46
C THR A 134 -27.06 6.11 7.65
N ALA A 135 -26.23 7.04 7.18
CA ALA A 135 -26.65 8.40 6.82
C ALA A 135 -26.95 8.40 5.32
N VAL A 136 -28.12 8.92 4.95
CA VAL A 136 -28.62 8.92 3.57
C VAL A 136 -28.99 10.34 3.16
N THR A 137 -28.39 10.83 2.07
CA THR A 137 -28.65 12.16 1.50
C THR A 137 -29.04 12.06 0.02
N GLN A 138 -29.81 13.02 -0.47
CA GLN A 138 -30.34 13.06 -1.83
C GLN A 138 -29.77 14.26 -2.58
N HIS A 139 -29.23 14.01 -3.76
CA HIS A 139 -28.40 14.96 -4.51
C HIS A 139 -28.70 14.91 -6.01
N SER A 140 -28.12 15.84 -6.76
CA SER A 140 -28.12 15.77 -8.21
C SER A 140 -26.85 16.36 -8.81
N ILE A 141 -26.30 15.72 -9.84
CA ILE A 141 -25.11 16.14 -10.58
C ILE A 141 -25.44 16.36 -12.06
N ARG A 142 -24.63 17.13 -12.80
CA ARG A 142 -24.73 17.25 -14.26
C ARG A 142 -23.57 16.54 -14.96
N LEU A 143 -23.85 15.44 -15.64
CA LEU A 143 -22.87 14.66 -16.42
C LEU A 143 -23.30 14.59 -17.88
N GLY A 144 -22.40 14.91 -18.81
CA GLY A 144 -22.70 14.93 -20.25
C GLY A 144 -23.90 15.81 -20.62
N GLY A 145 -24.09 16.93 -19.92
CA GLY A 145 -25.24 17.84 -20.08
C GLY A 145 -26.55 17.39 -19.44
N ARG A 146 -26.66 16.14 -18.96
CA ARG A 146 -27.86 15.57 -18.32
C ARG A 146 -27.80 15.76 -16.80
N LYS A 147 -28.93 16.14 -16.18
CA LYS A 147 -29.11 16.07 -14.72
C LYS A 147 -29.32 14.61 -14.33
N ILE A 148 -28.61 14.16 -13.31
CA ILE A 148 -28.73 12.82 -12.73
C ILE A 148 -28.97 13.00 -11.24
N ASP A 149 -30.12 12.53 -10.78
CA ASP A 149 -30.47 12.47 -9.37
C ASP A 149 -29.87 11.19 -8.77
N TYR A 150 -29.24 11.31 -7.61
CA TYR A 150 -28.58 10.18 -6.95
C TYR A 150 -28.75 10.25 -5.43
N THR A 151 -28.77 9.07 -4.82
CA THR A 151 -28.72 8.89 -3.37
C THR A 151 -27.28 8.61 -2.97
N ALA A 152 -26.79 9.35 -1.97
CA ALA A 152 -25.52 9.07 -1.30
C ALA A 152 -25.80 8.42 0.06
N THR A 153 -25.05 7.37 0.38
CA THR A 153 -25.17 6.59 1.61
C THR A 153 -23.80 6.41 2.23
N ALA A 154 -23.61 6.87 3.46
CA ALA A 154 -22.43 6.56 4.28
C ALA A 154 -22.88 5.68 5.45
N GLY A 155 -22.21 4.55 5.69
CA GLY A 155 -22.67 3.62 6.73
C GLY A 155 -21.81 2.38 6.88
N ASN A 156 -22.30 1.43 7.66
CA ASN A 156 -21.57 0.20 7.99
C ASN A 156 -22.41 -1.08 7.80
N LEU A 157 -21.74 -2.16 7.39
CA LEU A 157 -22.27 -3.53 7.46
C LEU A 157 -21.39 -4.35 8.41
N LEU A 158 -21.99 -5.18 9.26
CA LEU A 158 -21.23 -6.08 10.12
C LEU A 158 -20.76 -7.31 9.33
N LEU A 159 -19.52 -7.72 9.55
CA LEU A 159 -19.05 -9.06 9.16
C LEU A 159 -19.25 -10.01 10.34
N ARG A 160 -19.40 -11.30 10.01
CA ARG A 160 -19.61 -12.38 10.98
C ARG A 160 -18.61 -13.51 10.80
N ASP A 161 -18.15 -14.05 11.92
CA ASP A 161 -17.32 -15.24 11.96
C ASP A 161 -18.13 -16.53 11.71
N LYS A 162 -17.44 -17.67 11.73
CA LYS A 162 -18.03 -19.01 11.50
C LYS A 162 -18.98 -19.46 12.62
N SER A 163 -19.01 -18.77 13.76
CA SER A 163 -19.99 -18.98 14.84
C SER A 163 -21.22 -18.05 14.74
N GLY A 164 -21.22 -17.13 13.76
CA GLY A 164 -22.27 -16.15 13.53
C GLY A 164 -22.12 -14.86 14.35
N GLN A 165 -21.06 -14.73 15.16
CA GLN A 165 -20.81 -13.53 15.95
C GLN A 165 -20.18 -12.42 15.10
N ALA A 166 -20.49 -11.16 15.41
CA ALA A 166 -19.95 -10.02 14.68
C ALA A 166 -18.47 -9.82 15.03
N ASN A 167 -17.60 -9.80 14.01
CA ASN A 167 -16.14 -9.70 14.17
C ASN A 167 -15.50 -8.50 13.45
N ALA A 168 -16.19 -7.88 12.48
CA ALA A 168 -15.86 -6.54 11.98
C ALA A 168 -17.10 -5.69 11.70
N SER A 169 -16.91 -4.38 11.64
CA SER A 169 -17.83 -3.39 11.10
C SER A 169 -17.15 -2.72 9.92
N VAL A 170 -17.54 -3.06 8.70
CA VAL A 170 -16.98 -2.51 7.47
C VAL A 170 -17.76 -1.25 7.09
N PHE A 171 -17.07 -0.12 7.05
CA PHE A 171 -17.58 1.14 6.54
C PHE A 171 -17.57 1.16 5.01
N TYR A 172 -18.59 1.80 4.44
CA TYR A 172 -18.67 2.06 3.02
C TYR A 172 -19.34 3.41 2.74
N THR A 173 -19.00 3.99 1.60
CA THR A 173 -19.78 5.07 0.99
C THR A 173 -20.30 4.58 -0.36
N ALA A 174 -21.61 4.66 -0.57
CA ALA A 174 -22.25 4.30 -1.82
C ALA A 174 -22.95 5.50 -2.47
N TYR A 175 -22.86 5.58 -3.80
CA TYR A 175 -23.60 6.55 -4.60
C TYR A 175 -24.39 5.79 -5.66
N THR A 176 -25.71 5.95 -5.63
CA THR A 176 -26.63 5.13 -6.42
C THR A 176 -27.63 6.00 -7.19
N VAL A 177 -27.88 5.66 -8.45
CA VAL A 177 -28.91 6.29 -9.27
C VAL A 177 -30.19 5.45 -9.19
N PRO A 178 -31.35 6.03 -8.81
CA PRO A 178 -32.61 5.31 -8.76
C PRO A 178 -32.94 4.63 -10.09
N THR A 179 -33.07 3.29 -10.07
CA THR A 179 -33.41 2.48 -11.23
C THR A 179 -34.60 1.56 -10.95
N LYS A 180 -35.48 1.40 -11.94
CA LYS A 180 -36.54 0.38 -11.93
C LYS A 180 -36.07 -0.98 -12.50
N SER A 181 -34.88 -1.00 -13.09
CA SER A 181 -34.28 -2.18 -13.73
C SER A 181 -32.85 -2.36 -13.20
N PRO A 182 -32.66 -2.99 -12.02
CA PRO A 182 -31.32 -3.28 -11.50
C PRO A 182 -30.46 -4.11 -12.46
N SER A 183 -31.08 -4.96 -13.29
CA SER A 183 -30.40 -5.80 -14.28
C SER A 183 -29.73 -5.05 -15.43
N THR A 184 -30.10 -3.79 -15.67
CA THR A 184 -29.46 -2.93 -16.69
C THR A 184 -28.59 -1.84 -16.06
N ARG A 185 -28.40 -1.87 -14.73
CA ARG A 185 -27.64 -0.87 -13.98
C ARG A 185 -26.48 -1.55 -13.25
N PRO A 186 -25.24 -1.43 -13.77
CA PRO A 186 -24.05 -1.91 -13.11
C PRO A 186 -23.90 -1.41 -11.67
N VAL A 187 -23.28 -2.24 -10.84
CA VAL A 187 -22.67 -1.85 -9.57
C VAL A 187 -21.19 -2.16 -9.63
N THR A 188 -20.37 -1.20 -9.22
CA THR A 188 -18.92 -1.32 -9.14
C THR A 188 -18.49 -1.17 -7.69
N PHE A 189 -17.74 -2.16 -7.20
CA PHE A 189 -17.11 -2.13 -5.88
C PHE A 189 -15.69 -1.59 -6.03
N LEU A 190 -15.37 -0.52 -5.32
CA LEU A 190 -14.12 0.24 -5.46
C LEU A 190 -13.33 0.19 -4.15
N PHE A 191 -12.03 -0.08 -4.27
CA PHE A 191 -11.14 -0.13 -3.11
C PHE A 191 -9.71 0.24 -3.48
N ASN A 192 -9.11 1.11 -2.66
CA ASN A 192 -7.68 1.39 -2.71
C ASN A 192 -6.87 0.19 -2.17
N GLY A 193 -5.57 0.25 -2.40
CA GLY A 193 -4.64 -0.81 -2.01
C GLY A 193 -4.13 -0.69 -0.57
N GLY A 194 -2.88 -0.24 -0.45
CA GLY A 194 -2.07 -0.52 0.73
C GLY A 194 -1.31 -1.84 0.58
N PRO A 195 -1.53 -2.89 1.39
CA PRO A 195 -2.73 -3.14 2.19
C PRO A 195 -2.96 -2.19 3.37
N GLY A 196 -4.20 -2.12 3.84
CA GLY A 196 -4.59 -1.22 4.92
C GLY A 196 -4.93 0.21 4.49
N ALA A 197 -5.35 0.45 3.24
CA ALA A 197 -5.83 1.78 2.80
C ALA A 197 -7.35 1.97 2.98
N GLY A 198 -7.76 3.18 3.33
CA GLY A 198 -9.13 3.65 3.14
C GLY A 198 -9.42 4.01 1.69
N SER A 199 -10.68 3.99 1.28
CA SER A 199 -11.16 4.23 -0.10
C SER A 199 -11.17 5.70 -0.55
N VAL A 200 -10.63 6.61 0.29
CA VAL A 200 -10.67 8.07 0.10
C VAL A 200 -10.16 8.53 -1.27
N PHE A 201 -9.04 8.00 -1.78
CA PHE A 201 -8.45 8.51 -3.01
C PHE A 201 -9.31 8.20 -4.23
N LEU A 202 -9.92 7.01 -4.30
CA LEU A 202 -10.90 6.69 -5.33
C LEU A 202 -12.22 7.47 -5.14
N MET A 203 -12.66 7.66 -3.89
CA MET A 203 -13.93 8.31 -3.58
C MET A 203 -13.95 9.78 -3.98
N ILE A 204 -12.99 10.57 -3.50
CA ILE A 204 -12.94 12.03 -3.71
C ILE A 204 -11.82 12.47 -4.66
N GLY A 205 -10.99 11.57 -5.18
CA GLY A 205 -9.99 11.88 -6.21
C GLY A 205 -10.42 11.53 -7.63
N SER A 206 -11.17 10.43 -7.82
CA SER A 206 -11.43 9.87 -9.15
C SER A 206 -12.90 9.86 -9.57
N PHE A 207 -13.75 9.01 -8.97
CA PHE A 207 -15.02 8.61 -9.61
C PHE A 207 -16.29 9.00 -8.85
N GLY A 208 -16.20 9.38 -7.57
CA GLY A 208 -17.34 9.86 -6.80
C GLY A 208 -17.96 11.14 -7.38
N PRO A 209 -19.16 11.55 -6.94
CA PRO A 209 -19.84 12.75 -7.44
C PRO A 209 -19.15 14.06 -7.06
N LYS A 210 -18.30 14.04 -6.03
CA LYS A 210 -17.47 15.16 -5.60
C LYS A 210 -16.01 14.83 -5.80
N ARG A 211 -15.20 15.83 -6.18
CA ARG A 211 -13.76 15.68 -6.39
C ARG A 211 -12.97 16.82 -5.77
N VAL A 212 -11.84 16.49 -5.14
CA VAL A 212 -10.85 17.47 -4.66
C VAL A 212 -9.97 17.93 -5.81
N ARG A 213 -9.74 19.25 -5.90
CA ARG A 213 -8.74 19.82 -6.82
C ARG A 213 -7.36 19.86 -6.15
N THR A 214 -6.33 19.52 -6.92
CA THR A 214 -4.92 19.57 -6.51
C THR A 214 -4.13 20.39 -7.54
N ALA A 215 -2.92 20.82 -7.19
CA ALA A 215 -2.04 21.55 -8.12
C ALA A 215 -1.20 20.62 -9.03
N SER A 216 -1.52 19.32 -9.06
CA SER A 216 -0.79 18.26 -9.74
C SER A 216 -0.32 18.63 -11.17
N PRO A 217 0.96 18.40 -11.54
CA PRO A 217 2.02 17.73 -10.77
C PRO A 217 2.85 18.68 -9.86
N ALA A 218 2.31 19.84 -9.47
CA ALA A 218 2.92 20.73 -8.48
C ALA A 218 2.37 20.50 -7.07
N ILE A 219 3.09 21.03 -6.06
CA ILE A 219 2.68 21.00 -4.65
C ILE A 219 1.36 21.79 -4.50
N THR A 220 0.32 21.15 -3.96
CA THR A 220 -0.93 21.85 -3.63
C THR A 220 -0.67 22.80 -2.47
N PRO A 221 -1.00 24.10 -2.58
CA PRO A 221 -0.80 25.04 -1.49
C PRO A 221 -1.68 24.71 -0.29
N PRO A 222 -1.36 25.20 0.92
CA PRO A 222 -2.23 25.12 2.08
C PRO A 222 -3.63 25.70 1.82
N ALA A 223 -4.58 25.32 2.68
CA ALA A 223 -6.00 25.70 2.61
C ALA A 223 -6.24 27.22 2.33
N PRO A 224 -7.33 27.59 1.62
CA PRO A 224 -8.51 26.79 1.32
C PRO A 224 -8.34 25.79 0.16
N TYR A 225 -8.83 24.56 0.37
CA TYR A 225 -8.94 23.53 -0.66
C TYR A 225 -10.31 23.60 -1.35
N VAL A 226 -10.42 23.06 -2.56
CA VAL A 226 -11.66 23.04 -3.34
C VAL A 226 -12.17 21.60 -3.48
N LEU A 227 -13.38 21.37 -2.96
CA LEU A 227 -14.21 20.20 -3.22
C LEU A 227 -15.40 20.65 -4.08
N GLU A 228 -15.56 20.05 -5.26
CA GLU A 228 -16.59 20.45 -6.23
C GLU A 228 -17.25 19.25 -6.92
N ASP A 229 -18.31 19.50 -7.70
CA ASP A 229 -18.96 18.47 -8.52
C ASP A 229 -17.97 17.88 -9.52
N ASN A 230 -17.90 16.56 -9.60
CA ASN A 230 -16.97 15.85 -10.47
C ASN A 230 -17.57 15.58 -11.86
N PRO A 231 -17.15 16.29 -12.92
CA PRO A 231 -17.67 16.05 -14.28
C PRO A 231 -17.27 14.69 -14.84
N ASP A 232 -16.29 14.02 -14.23
CA ASP A 232 -15.78 12.69 -14.61
C ASP A 232 -16.29 11.57 -13.69
N SER A 233 -17.31 11.84 -12.88
CA SER A 233 -17.94 10.80 -12.06
C SER A 233 -18.48 9.66 -12.93
N LEU A 234 -18.32 8.41 -12.46
CA LEU A 234 -18.84 7.23 -13.14
C LEU A 234 -20.36 7.02 -12.94
N LEU A 235 -21.04 7.90 -12.21
CA LEU A 235 -22.46 7.74 -11.86
C LEU A 235 -23.44 7.69 -13.05
N ASP A 236 -23.12 8.31 -14.19
CA ASP A 236 -23.93 8.15 -15.41
C ASP A 236 -23.84 6.74 -16.05
N THR A 237 -22.94 5.89 -15.54
CA THR A 237 -22.55 4.60 -16.11
C THR A 237 -22.81 3.45 -15.13
N THR A 238 -22.26 3.52 -13.91
CA THR A 238 -22.38 2.50 -12.84
C THR A 238 -22.73 3.13 -11.50
N ASP A 239 -23.39 2.39 -10.62
CA ASP A 239 -23.43 2.74 -9.20
C ASP A 239 -22.07 2.43 -8.56
N LEU A 240 -21.71 3.20 -7.54
CA LEU A 240 -20.37 3.19 -6.94
C LEU A 240 -20.47 2.80 -5.47
N VAL A 241 -19.66 1.84 -5.04
CA VAL A 241 -19.59 1.36 -3.66
C VAL A 241 -18.13 1.35 -3.23
N PHE A 242 -17.72 2.38 -2.50
CA PHE A 242 -16.38 2.54 -1.96
C PHE A 242 -16.29 1.80 -0.62
N ILE A 243 -15.35 0.86 -0.50
CA ILE A 243 -15.20 -0.04 0.66
C ILE A 243 -13.87 0.26 1.35
N ASP A 244 -13.92 0.58 2.65
CA ASP A 244 -12.72 0.69 3.47
C ASP A 244 -12.28 -0.70 3.99
N ALA A 245 -10.99 -1.05 3.85
CA ALA A 245 -10.47 -2.33 4.35
C ALA A 245 -10.48 -2.39 5.90
N VAL A 246 -10.64 -3.57 6.50
CA VAL A 246 -10.77 -3.70 7.98
C VAL A 246 -9.47 -3.26 8.69
N GLY A 247 -9.57 -2.22 9.52
CA GLY A 247 -8.45 -1.51 10.16
C GLY A 247 -8.22 -0.11 9.58
N ALA A 248 -8.65 0.12 8.34
CA ALA A 248 -8.46 1.36 7.60
C ALA A 248 -9.78 2.14 7.41
N GLY A 249 -9.64 3.42 7.06
CA GLY A 249 -10.74 4.36 6.91
C GLY A 249 -11.57 4.45 8.19
N LEU A 250 -12.81 3.98 8.15
CA LEU A 250 -13.68 3.80 9.33
C LEU A 250 -14.09 2.33 9.58
N SER A 251 -13.52 1.39 8.82
CA SER A 251 -13.73 -0.04 9.00
C SER A 251 -12.90 -0.56 10.17
N ARG A 252 -13.54 -1.25 11.13
CA ARG A 252 -12.87 -1.74 12.34
C ARG A 252 -13.26 -3.14 12.77
N VAL A 253 -12.33 -3.81 13.44
CA VAL A 253 -12.55 -5.05 14.17
C VAL A 253 -13.50 -4.79 15.34
N VAL A 254 -14.41 -5.73 15.62
CA VAL A 254 -15.40 -5.64 16.71
C VAL A 254 -15.63 -7.00 17.38
N GLY A 255 -16.36 -7.02 18.50
CA GLY A 255 -16.68 -8.25 19.22
C GLY A 255 -15.41 -8.94 19.75
N HIS A 256 -15.28 -10.24 19.47
CA HIS A 256 -14.09 -11.02 19.83
C HIS A 256 -13.05 -11.10 18.69
N GLY A 257 -13.27 -10.37 17.59
CA GLY A 257 -12.32 -10.34 16.47
C GLY A 257 -10.98 -9.71 16.84
N THR A 258 -9.95 -10.03 16.06
CA THR A 258 -8.61 -9.47 16.15
C THR A 258 -8.11 -9.06 14.76
N GLY A 259 -7.03 -8.26 14.69
CA GLY A 259 -6.42 -7.92 13.40
C GLY A 259 -5.99 -9.15 12.59
N LYS A 260 -5.62 -10.26 13.24
CA LYS A 260 -5.22 -11.51 12.56
C LYS A 260 -6.34 -12.19 11.78
N ASP A 261 -7.59 -11.86 12.08
CA ASP A 261 -8.77 -12.38 11.38
C ASP A 261 -9.01 -11.65 10.03
N PHE A 262 -8.24 -10.59 9.75
CA PHE A 262 -8.43 -9.71 8.57
C PHE A 262 -7.12 -9.31 7.86
N TRP A 263 -5.99 -9.20 8.59
CA TRP A 263 -4.72 -8.67 8.07
C TRP A 263 -3.84 -9.74 7.43
N GLY A 264 -4.20 -10.09 6.20
CA GLY A 264 -3.45 -11.02 5.36
C GLY A 264 -4.24 -11.34 4.10
N VAL A 265 -3.58 -11.83 3.06
CA VAL A 265 -4.18 -11.96 1.71
C VAL A 265 -5.51 -12.72 1.77
N ASP A 266 -5.50 -13.99 2.21
CA ASP A 266 -6.71 -14.82 2.28
C ASP A 266 -7.82 -14.20 3.17
N LYS A 267 -7.45 -13.45 4.22
CA LYS A 267 -8.36 -12.93 5.26
C LYS A 267 -9.06 -11.64 4.80
N ASP A 268 -8.32 -10.80 4.10
CA ASP A 268 -8.80 -9.62 3.40
C ASP A 268 -9.76 -10.02 2.27
N LEU A 269 -9.42 -11.05 1.48
CA LEU A 269 -10.30 -11.60 0.45
C LEU A 269 -11.61 -12.14 1.04
N ASP A 270 -11.55 -12.96 2.10
CA ASP A 270 -12.75 -13.44 2.83
C ASP A 270 -13.65 -12.29 3.32
N ALA A 271 -13.05 -11.23 3.87
CA ALA A 271 -13.77 -10.07 4.38
C ALA A 271 -14.48 -9.27 3.27
N PHE A 272 -13.78 -9.01 2.16
CA PHE A 272 -14.37 -8.32 1.00
C PHE A 272 -15.42 -9.17 0.29
N ALA A 273 -15.22 -10.49 0.17
CA ALA A 273 -16.21 -11.39 -0.40
C ALA A 273 -17.50 -11.42 0.44
N GLN A 274 -17.38 -11.49 1.77
CA GLN A 274 -18.54 -11.43 2.67
C GLN A 274 -19.21 -10.04 2.63
N PHE A 275 -18.46 -8.94 2.56
CA PHE A 275 -19.05 -7.61 2.39
C PHE A 275 -19.85 -7.50 1.09
N ILE A 276 -19.31 -7.96 -0.03
CA ILE A 276 -19.96 -7.88 -1.35
C ILE A 276 -21.27 -8.69 -1.36
N ASP A 277 -21.26 -9.93 -0.87
CA ASP A 277 -22.47 -10.75 -0.70
C ASP A 277 -23.54 -10.02 0.15
N ARG A 278 -23.15 -9.49 1.31
CA ARG A 278 -24.05 -8.76 2.20
C ARG A 278 -24.59 -7.50 1.54
N TYR A 279 -23.76 -6.74 0.82
CA TYR A 279 -24.18 -5.53 0.12
C TYR A 279 -25.19 -5.85 -0.99
N LEU A 280 -24.92 -6.88 -1.81
CA LEU A 280 -25.82 -7.34 -2.87
C LEU A 280 -27.18 -7.78 -2.29
N THR A 281 -27.17 -8.44 -1.14
CA THR A 281 -28.38 -8.89 -0.42
C THR A 281 -29.17 -7.74 0.17
N VAL A 282 -28.54 -6.87 0.98
CA VAL A 282 -29.20 -5.75 1.66
C VAL A 282 -29.78 -4.74 0.64
N ASN A 283 -29.07 -4.49 -0.46
CA ASN A 283 -29.48 -3.52 -1.48
C ASN A 283 -30.23 -4.13 -2.68
N GLN A 284 -30.53 -5.45 -2.65
CA GLN A 284 -31.25 -6.18 -3.71
C GLN A 284 -30.60 -6.05 -5.10
N ARG A 285 -29.27 -6.16 -5.17
CA ARG A 285 -28.44 -5.97 -6.38
C ARG A 285 -27.92 -7.25 -7.02
N TRP A 286 -28.37 -8.42 -6.56
CA TRP A 286 -27.97 -9.72 -7.09
C TRP A 286 -28.03 -9.86 -8.62
N ASN A 287 -29.08 -9.32 -9.25
CA ASN A 287 -29.24 -9.34 -10.71
C ASN A 287 -28.56 -8.18 -11.46
N SER A 288 -27.89 -7.24 -10.78
CA SER A 288 -27.10 -6.20 -11.46
C SER A 288 -25.83 -6.79 -12.08
N PRO A 289 -25.34 -6.21 -13.20
CA PRO A 289 -23.98 -6.42 -13.66
C PRO A 289 -22.98 -5.98 -12.58
N LYS A 290 -21.92 -6.76 -12.34
CA LYS A 290 -21.00 -6.56 -11.20
C LYS A 290 -19.57 -6.34 -11.69
N TYR A 291 -18.93 -5.35 -11.10
CA TYR A 291 -17.55 -5.01 -11.41
C TYR A 291 -16.74 -4.77 -10.14
N LEU A 292 -15.44 -5.08 -10.22
CA LEU A 292 -14.46 -4.70 -9.22
C LEU A 292 -13.54 -3.63 -9.81
N LEU A 293 -13.20 -2.59 -9.04
CA LEU A 293 -12.17 -1.63 -9.39
C LEU A 293 -11.17 -1.52 -8.23
N GLY A 294 -9.99 -2.08 -8.46
CA GLY A 294 -8.86 -2.00 -7.53
C GLY A 294 -7.81 -0.99 -7.98
N GLU A 295 -7.16 -0.34 -7.02
CA GLU A 295 -5.95 0.46 -7.23
C GLU A 295 -4.79 -0.12 -6.41
N SER A 296 -3.57 -0.14 -6.96
CA SER A 296 -2.37 -0.59 -6.24
C SER A 296 -2.48 -2.06 -5.79
N TYR A 297 -2.17 -2.41 -4.53
CA TYR A 297 -2.50 -3.73 -3.95
C TYR A 297 -4.00 -4.12 -4.14
N GLY A 298 -4.90 -3.13 -4.28
CA GLY A 298 -6.29 -3.36 -4.63
C GLY A 298 -6.46 -4.08 -5.97
N THR A 299 -5.53 -4.00 -6.92
CA THR A 299 -5.59 -4.81 -8.15
C THR A 299 -5.35 -6.29 -7.87
N ALA A 300 -4.42 -6.61 -6.97
CA ALA A 300 -4.20 -7.99 -6.53
C ALA A 300 -5.46 -8.53 -5.85
N ARG A 301 -6.04 -7.74 -4.93
CA ARG A 301 -7.34 -8.05 -4.30
C ARG A 301 -8.44 -8.28 -5.35
N ALA A 302 -8.60 -7.37 -6.32
CA ALA A 302 -9.64 -7.49 -7.35
C ALA A 302 -9.46 -8.72 -8.24
N ALA A 303 -8.22 -9.07 -8.59
CA ALA A 303 -7.88 -10.24 -9.37
C ALA A 303 -8.21 -11.56 -8.62
N MET A 304 -7.77 -11.69 -7.35
CA MET A 304 -8.06 -12.88 -6.53
C MET A 304 -9.56 -12.97 -6.14
N LEU A 305 -10.21 -11.84 -5.82
CA LEU A 305 -11.66 -11.81 -5.59
C LEU A 305 -12.47 -12.26 -6.80
N ALA A 306 -12.00 -12.03 -8.03
CA ALA A 306 -12.71 -12.48 -9.22
C ALA A 306 -12.88 -14.01 -9.27
N TYR A 307 -11.88 -14.74 -8.79
CA TYR A 307 -11.95 -16.19 -8.62
C TYR A 307 -12.84 -16.58 -7.43
N GLN A 308 -12.60 -16.00 -6.25
CA GLN A 308 -13.31 -16.37 -5.02
C GLN A 308 -14.82 -16.05 -5.09
N LEU A 309 -15.20 -14.90 -5.64
CA LEU A 309 -16.60 -14.54 -5.88
C LEU A 309 -17.25 -15.52 -6.87
N GLY A 310 -16.51 -15.97 -7.89
CA GLY A 310 -16.94 -17.05 -8.78
C GLY A 310 -17.28 -18.35 -8.02
N GLN A 311 -16.42 -18.77 -7.09
CA GLN A 311 -16.66 -19.96 -6.25
C GLN A 311 -17.88 -19.77 -5.32
N ASN A 312 -18.17 -18.52 -4.93
CA ASN A 312 -19.35 -18.14 -4.15
C ASN A 312 -20.62 -17.91 -4.99
N ASN A 313 -20.61 -18.26 -6.29
CA ASN A 313 -21.70 -18.04 -7.25
C ASN A 313 -22.04 -16.55 -7.53
N ILE A 314 -21.12 -15.63 -7.24
CA ILE A 314 -21.21 -14.21 -7.55
C ILE A 314 -20.41 -13.96 -8.83
N ALA A 315 -21.04 -14.21 -9.98
CA ALA A 315 -20.43 -13.94 -11.29
C ALA A 315 -20.20 -12.43 -11.51
N LEU A 316 -19.01 -12.09 -11.99
CA LEU A 316 -18.61 -10.74 -12.40
C LEU A 316 -18.71 -10.55 -13.91
N ASN A 317 -18.94 -9.31 -14.32
CA ASN A 317 -18.91 -8.87 -15.72
C ASN A 317 -17.53 -8.32 -16.10
N GLY A 318 -16.90 -7.55 -15.19
CA GLY A 318 -15.55 -7.08 -15.43
C GLY A 318 -14.73 -6.71 -14.20
N VAL A 319 -13.41 -6.70 -14.39
CA VAL A 319 -12.42 -6.29 -13.39
C VAL A 319 -11.58 -5.15 -13.97
N ILE A 320 -11.50 -4.04 -13.24
CA ILE A 320 -10.67 -2.89 -13.56
C ILE A 320 -9.48 -2.86 -12.60
N LEU A 321 -8.28 -2.82 -13.16
CA LEU A 321 -6.99 -2.89 -12.46
C LEU A 321 -6.23 -1.57 -12.71
N MET A 322 -6.22 -0.67 -11.73
CA MET A 322 -5.47 0.59 -11.82
C MET A 322 -4.10 0.47 -11.16
N SER A 323 -3.04 0.65 -11.95
CA SER A 323 -1.66 0.76 -11.47
C SER A 323 -1.23 -0.48 -10.67
N SER A 324 -1.03 -1.59 -11.37
CA SER A 324 -1.30 -2.93 -10.81
C SER A 324 -0.13 -3.65 -10.14
N VAL A 325 -0.43 -4.36 -9.05
CA VAL A 325 0.34 -5.50 -8.53
C VAL A 325 -0.40 -6.79 -8.93
N LEU A 326 0.28 -7.72 -9.61
CA LEU A 326 -0.30 -8.99 -10.08
C LEU A 326 0.61 -10.22 -9.88
N ASP A 327 1.91 -10.02 -9.80
CA ASP A 327 2.89 -11.04 -9.39
C ASP A 327 3.83 -10.37 -8.37
N SER A 328 3.65 -10.70 -7.09
CA SER A 328 4.49 -10.18 -6.01
C SER A 328 5.85 -10.90 -5.96
N SER A 329 5.93 -12.13 -6.46
CA SER A 329 7.13 -12.95 -6.40
C SER A 329 8.25 -12.44 -7.32
N ALA A 330 7.88 -11.89 -8.48
CA ALA A 330 8.80 -11.39 -9.50
C ALA A 330 9.70 -10.22 -9.03
N PHE A 331 9.36 -9.56 -7.91
CA PHE A 331 10.17 -8.49 -7.30
C PHE A 331 11.05 -8.98 -6.14
N SER A 332 11.16 -10.29 -5.92
CA SER A 332 11.99 -10.85 -4.86
C SER A 332 13.49 -10.56 -5.08
N PRO A 333 14.30 -10.40 -4.02
CA PRO A 333 15.74 -10.22 -4.15
C PRO A 333 16.42 -11.35 -4.94
N GLY A 334 17.30 -10.98 -5.87
CA GLY A 334 18.03 -11.93 -6.72
C GLY A 334 17.45 -12.15 -8.11
N PHE A 335 16.23 -11.66 -8.39
CA PHE A 335 15.65 -11.68 -9.74
C PHE A 335 15.98 -10.40 -10.52
N ASP A 336 16.24 -10.55 -11.82
CA ASP A 336 16.55 -9.43 -12.72
C ASP A 336 15.32 -8.69 -13.24
N PHE A 337 14.14 -9.30 -13.13
CA PHE A 337 12.87 -8.73 -13.56
C PHE A 337 12.58 -7.34 -12.97
N GLN A 338 13.01 -7.05 -11.73
CA GLN A 338 12.87 -5.69 -11.19
C GLN A 338 13.66 -4.66 -12.02
N SER A 339 14.85 -4.99 -12.50
CA SER A 339 15.62 -4.04 -13.33
C SER A 339 15.02 -3.91 -14.73
N GLU A 340 14.53 -5.01 -15.31
CA GLU A 340 13.88 -5.05 -16.63
C GLU A 340 12.54 -4.28 -16.64
N SER A 341 11.68 -4.54 -15.66
CA SER A 341 10.32 -4.00 -15.57
C SER A 341 10.27 -2.50 -15.33
N TYR A 342 11.24 -1.94 -14.61
CA TYR A 342 11.30 -0.51 -14.32
C TYR A 342 11.91 0.32 -15.46
N LEU A 343 12.72 -0.26 -16.35
CA LEU A 343 13.44 0.49 -17.39
C LEU A 343 12.52 1.33 -18.31
N PRO A 344 11.36 0.84 -18.79
CA PRO A 344 10.43 1.66 -19.58
C PRO A 344 9.83 2.83 -18.78
N SER A 345 9.59 2.68 -17.47
CA SER A 345 9.11 3.79 -16.63
C SER A 345 10.22 4.82 -16.41
N PHE A 346 11.46 4.39 -16.15
CA PHE A 346 12.61 5.31 -16.09
C PHE A 346 12.81 6.07 -17.41
N ALA A 347 12.59 5.42 -18.56
CA ALA A 347 12.64 6.08 -19.87
C ALA A 347 11.55 7.14 -20.04
N ALA A 348 10.31 6.85 -19.62
CA ALA A 348 9.23 7.84 -19.62
C ALA A 348 9.59 9.06 -18.76
N ILE A 349 10.16 8.83 -17.58
CA ILE A 349 10.47 9.88 -16.61
C ILE A 349 11.66 10.73 -17.07
N ALA A 350 12.70 10.11 -17.64
CA ALA A 350 13.82 10.82 -18.25
C ALA A 350 13.37 11.69 -19.44
N TRP A 351 12.42 11.19 -20.23
CA TRP A 351 11.75 11.97 -21.28
C TRP A 351 10.98 13.15 -20.70
N TYR A 352 10.21 12.95 -19.61
CA TYR A 352 9.41 14.01 -18.98
C TYR A 352 10.29 15.15 -18.44
N HIS A 353 11.39 14.84 -17.74
CA HIS A 353 12.29 15.83 -17.14
C HIS A 353 13.38 16.38 -18.08
N ASP A 354 13.24 16.20 -19.39
CA ASP A 354 14.18 16.69 -20.42
C ASP A 354 15.64 16.19 -20.24
N LYS A 355 15.83 15.01 -19.66
CA LYS A 355 17.16 14.39 -19.42
C LYS A 355 17.70 13.58 -20.61
N LEU A 356 17.02 13.64 -21.76
CA LEU A 356 17.38 12.92 -22.99
C LEU A 356 17.83 13.90 -24.07
N VAL A 357 18.99 13.65 -24.70
CA VAL A 357 19.58 14.55 -25.71
C VAL A 357 19.97 13.77 -26.97
N PRO A 358 19.33 14.02 -28.13
CA PRO A 358 18.10 14.80 -28.31
C PRO A 358 16.89 14.11 -27.68
N LYS A 359 15.91 14.88 -27.20
CA LYS A 359 14.65 14.34 -26.67
C LYS A 359 13.81 13.74 -27.82
N PRO A 360 13.39 12.47 -27.72
CA PRO A 360 12.48 11.85 -28.69
C PRO A 360 11.18 12.64 -28.86
N ALA A 361 10.69 12.83 -30.09
CA ALA A 361 9.47 13.62 -30.33
C ALA A 361 8.18 12.92 -29.89
N SER A 362 8.15 11.58 -29.89
CA SER A 362 6.98 10.76 -29.54
C SER A 362 7.31 9.87 -28.35
N LEU A 363 6.69 10.14 -27.20
CA LEU A 363 6.83 9.31 -26.00
C LEU A 363 6.39 7.85 -26.25
N PRO A 364 5.22 7.54 -26.85
CA PRO A 364 4.81 6.15 -27.07
C PRO A 364 5.81 5.33 -27.90
N ALA A 365 6.30 5.90 -29.02
CA ALA A 365 7.27 5.22 -29.89
C ALA A 365 8.62 4.98 -29.18
N PHE A 366 9.06 5.94 -28.36
CA PHE A 366 10.26 5.78 -27.54
C PHE A 366 10.09 4.71 -26.45
N LEU A 367 8.90 4.57 -25.87
CA LEU A 367 8.60 3.50 -24.92
C LEU A 367 8.53 2.13 -25.59
N ASP A 368 8.14 2.04 -26.86
CA ASP A 368 8.22 0.78 -27.61
C ASP A 368 9.67 0.33 -27.86
N GLU A 369 10.59 1.28 -28.13
CA GLU A 369 12.04 0.99 -28.12
C GLU A 369 12.52 0.53 -26.74
N ALA A 370 12.08 1.20 -25.66
CA ALA A 370 12.48 0.87 -24.30
C ALA A 370 11.99 -0.53 -23.88
N ARG A 371 10.73 -0.87 -24.17
CA ARG A 371 10.15 -2.22 -23.98
C ARG A 371 10.94 -3.28 -24.76
N ALA A 372 11.23 -3.01 -26.04
CA ALA A 372 11.94 -3.95 -26.91
C ALA A 372 13.38 -4.20 -26.44
N PHE A 373 14.07 -3.17 -25.96
CA PHE A 373 15.40 -3.31 -25.36
C PHE A 373 15.36 -4.04 -24.01
N ALA A 374 14.41 -3.68 -23.14
CA ALA A 374 14.25 -4.27 -21.80
C ALA A 374 14.10 -5.79 -21.88
N ARG A 375 13.14 -6.28 -22.69
CA ARG A 375 12.84 -7.72 -22.86
C ARG A 375 13.78 -8.49 -23.78
N GLY A 376 14.81 -7.82 -24.31
CA GLY A 376 15.70 -8.35 -25.32
C GLY A 376 17.16 -8.25 -24.86
N PRO A 377 17.99 -7.39 -25.48
CA PRO A 377 19.40 -7.27 -25.12
C PRO A 377 19.68 -7.00 -23.63
N TYR A 378 18.82 -6.27 -22.93
CA TYR A 378 19.03 -5.97 -21.52
C TYR A 378 18.78 -7.19 -20.62
N ALA A 379 17.62 -7.85 -20.72
CA ALA A 379 17.36 -9.12 -20.04
C ALA A 379 18.44 -10.18 -20.34
N GLN A 380 18.85 -10.30 -21.62
CA GLN A 380 19.93 -11.22 -22.01
C GLN A 380 21.28 -10.87 -21.37
N ALA A 381 21.59 -9.59 -21.18
CA ALA A 381 22.82 -9.15 -20.52
C ALA A 381 22.77 -9.37 -19.00
N LEU A 382 21.64 -9.07 -18.35
CA LEU A 382 21.44 -9.29 -16.92
C LEU A 382 21.56 -10.78 -16.56
N ALA A 383 20.93 -11.66 -17.36
CA ALA A 383 20.95 -13.11 -17.21
C ALA A 383 22.34 -13.77 -17.36
N GLN A 384 23.32 -13.09 -17.98
CA GLN A 384 24.72 -13.55 -17.99
C GLN A 384 25.43 -13.30 -16.64
N GLY A 385 24.89 -12.43 -15.79
CA GLY A 385 25.45 -12.12 -14.47
C GLY A 385 26.92 -11.66 -14.56
N ASP A 386 27.77 -12.20 -13.68
CA ASP A 386 29.20 -11.88 -13.66
C ASP A 386 29.97 -12.42 -14.89
N ALA A 387 29.39 -13.33 -15.68
CA ALA A 387 30.00 -13.84 -16.91
C ALA A 387 29.87 -12.88 -18.11
N LEU A 388 29.08 -11.80 -17.99
CA LEU A 388 28.92 -10.79 -19.03
C LEU A 388 30.28 -10.10 -19.34
N PRO A 389 30.82 -10.23 -20.58
CA PRO A 389 32.10 -9.62 -20.94
C PRO A 389 32.08 -8.10 -20.81
N ASP A 390 33.19 -7.49 -20.36
CA ASP A 390 33.25 -6.06 -20.05
C ASP A 390 32.90 -5.15 -21.24
N ALA A 391 33.27 -5.54 -22.47
CA ALA A 391 32.87 -4.79 -23.67
C ALA A 391 31.34 -4.79 -23.86
N GLN A 392 30.68 -5.94 -23.70
CA GLN A 392 29.22 -6.04 -23.79
C GLN A 392 28.53 -5.33 -22.61
N ARG A 393 29.14 -5.39 -21.41
CA ARG A 393 28.70 -4.66 -20.22
C ARG A 393 28.70 -3.15 -20.45
N ASP A 394 29.73 -2.62 -21.10
CA ASP A 394 29.86 -1.20 -21.44
C ASP A 394 28.86 -0.76 -22.52
N GLU A 395 28.63 -1.58 -23.56
CA GLU A 395 27.58 -1.35 -24.57
C GLU A 395 26.17 -1.28 -23.94
N ILE A 396 25.86 -2.23 -23.05
CA ILE A 396 24.55 -2.28 -22.36
C ILE A 396 24.42 -1.12 -21.37
N ALA A 397 25.48 -0.76 -20.64
CA ALA A 397 25.49 0.41 -19.77
C ALA A 397 25.21 1.71 -20.54
N ALA A 398 25.84 1.89 -21.71
CA ALA A 398 25.62 3.04 -22.57
C ALA A 398 24.18 3.11 -23.09
N ARG A 399 23.57 1.98 -23.46
CA ARG A 399 22.16 1.95 -23.92
C ARG A 399 21.16 2.16 -22.78
N VAL A 400 21.42 1.63 -21.57
CA VAL A 400 20.63 1.93 -20.37
C VAL A 400 20.74 3.42 -20.00
N ALA A 401 21.94 4.01 -20.03
CA ALA A 401 22.14 5.45 -19.84
C ALA A 401 21.36 6.28 -20.87
N GLN A 402 21.38 5.89 -22.14
CA GLN A 402 20.61 6.53 -23.21
C GLN A 402 19.09 6.50 -22.98
N PHE A 403 18.55 5.44 -22.39
CA PHE A 403 17.12 5.39 -22.04
C PHE A 403 16.80 6.20 -20.77
N THR A 404 17.69 6.21 -19.78
CA THR A 404 17.40 6.70 -18.42
C THR A 404 17.87 8.13 -18.14
N GLY A 405 18.66 8.73 -19.04
CA GLY A 405 19.25 10.06 -18.83
C GLY A 405 20.29 10.10 -17.70
N LEU A 406 20.73 8.94 -17.22
CA LEU A 406 21.76 8.83 -16.18
C LEU A 406 23.18 8.82 -16.78
N ASP A 407 24.15 9.17 -15.95
CA ASP A 407 25.58 8.98 -16.23
C ASP A 407 25.91 7.50 -16.49
N VAL A 408 26.72 7.22 -17.52
CA VAL A 408 27.08 5.85 -17.90
C VAL A 408 27.92 5.17 -16.82
N ASP A 409 28.81 5.90 -16.15
CA ASP A 409 29.61 5.32 -15.07
C ASP A 409 28.75 5.04 -13.83
N TYR A 410 27.66 5.79 -13.61
CA TYR A 410 26.67 5.46 -12.58
C TYR A 410 26.00 4.11 -12.88
N VAL A 411 25.56 3.88 -14.13
CA VAL A 411 24.97 2.60 -14.56
C VAL A 411 25.98 1.45 -14.47
N LYS A 412 27.26 1.69 -14.79
CA LYS A 412 28.34 0.70 -14.61
C LYS A 412 28.56 0.38 -13.12
N ARG A 413 28.63 1.40 -12.25
CA ARG A 413 28.75 1.24 -10.78
C ARG A 413 27.55 0.52 -10.18
N SER A 414 26.34 0.70 -10.72
CA SER A 414 25.14 -0.03 -10.31
C SER A 414 25.05 -1.47 -10.88
N ARG A 415 26.10 -1.94 -11.58
CA ARG A 415 26.16 -3.27 -12.22
C ARG A 415 24.98 -3.53 -13.15
N LEU A 416 24.65 -2.51 -13.95
CA LEU A 416 23.50 -2.46 -14.87
C LEU A 416 22.12 -2.49 -14.19
N ARG A 417 22.02 -2.65 -12.86
CA ARG A 417 20.75 -2.78 -12.13
C ARG A 417 20.38 -1.44 -11.50
N LEU A 418 19.19 -0.93 -11.81
CA LEU A 418 18.71 0.37 -11.35
C LEU A 418 17.47 0.16 -10.47
N TYR A 419 17.58 0.55 -9.20
CA TYR A 419 16.47 0.47 -8.24
C TYR A 419 15.69 1.78 -8.19
N PRO A 420 14.34 1.75 -8.06
CA PRO A 420 13.51 2.94 -8.17
C PRO A 420 13.86 4.03 -7.14
N SER A 421 14.13 3.69 -5.88
CA SER A 421 14.50 4.69 -4.86
C SER A 421 15.80 5.42 -5.20
N ARG A 422 16.80 4.71 -5.74
CA ARG A 422 18.06 5.31 -6.20
C ARG A 422 17.85 6.16 -7.46
N PHE A 423 17.03 5.71 -8.41
CA PHE A 423 16.70 6.50 -9.60
C PHE A 423 15.97 7.80 -9.23
N ARG A 424 15.03 7.74 -8.27
CA ARG A 424 14.25 8.88 -7.79
C ARG A 424 15.12 9.99 -7.22
N ASP A 425 16.19 9.63 -6.52
CA ASP A 425 17.14 10.58 -5.96
C ASP A 425 18.19 11.04 -6.99
N GLN A 426 18.68 10.12 -7.83
CA GLN A 426 19.79 10.39 -8.76
C GLN A 426 19.41 11.31 -9.94
N LEU A 427 18.19 11.21 -10.49
CA LEU A 427 17.84 11.84 -11.77
C LEU A 427 17.96 13.38 -11.76
N LEU A 428 17.56 14.02 -10.65
CA LEU A 428 17.58 15.47 -10.46
C LEU A 428 18.55 15.92 -9.34
N ARG A 429 19.51 15.06 -8.97
CA ARG A 429 20.49 15.33 -7.91
C ARG A 429 21.32 16.59 -8.16
N ASP A 430 21.58 16.90 -9.44
CA ASP A 430 22.23 18.13 -9.92
C ASP A 430 21.50 19.42 -9.53
N GLN A 431 20.24 19.32 -9.12
CA GLN A 431 19.35 20.43 -8.76
C GLN A 431 18.97 20.42 -7.27
N SER A 432 19.54 19.50 -6.47
CA SER A 432 19.10 19.20 -5.10
C SER A 432 17.59 18.88 -5.05
N ARG A 433 17.14 17.98 -5.92
CA ARG A 433 15.75 17.53 -6.02
C ARG A 433 15.68 16.02 -6.19
N SER A 434 14.66 15.40 -5.61
CA SER A 434 14.19 14.08 -6.01
C SER A 434 12.93 14.15 -6.87
N ILE A 435 12.40 12.97 -7.23
CA ILE A 435 11.08 12.78 -7.85
C ILE A 435 10.20 11.83 -7.03
N GLY A 436 8.87 12.01 -7.15
CA GLY A 436 7.87 11.19 -6.47
C GLY A 436 7.92 9.70 -6.84
N ARG A 437 7.39 8.82 -5.97
CA ARG A 437 7.26 7.38 -6.28
C ARG A 437 5.96 7.11 -7.03
N PHE A 438 4.84 7.59 -6.50
CA PHE A 438 3.53 7.37 -7.11
C PHE A 438 3.36 8.21 -8.37
N ASP A 439 3.89 9.43 -8.41
CA ASP A 439 3.99 10.19 -9.65
C ASP A 439 5.33 10.93 -9.73
N ALA A 440 6.21 10.40 -10.58
CA ALA A 440 7.56 10.93 -10.79
C ALA A 440 7.60 12.29 -11.50
N ARG A 441 6.46 12.88 -11.90
CA ARG A 441 6.39 14.27 -12.38
C ARG A 441 6.58 15.29 -11.25
N PHE A 442 6.16 14.94 -10.03
CA PHE A 442 6.35 15.76 -8.83
C PHE A 442 7.83 15.77 -8.42
N LYS A 443 8.32 16.93 -7.94
CA LYS A 443 9.71 17.13 -7.52
C LYS A 443 9.79 17.37 -6.00
N GLY A 444 10.67 16.64 -5.32
CA GLY A 444 10.98 16.82 -3.90
C GLY A 444 12.11 17.82 -3.67
N LEU A 445 12.18 18.40 -2.46
CA LEU A 445 13.32 19.17 -1.98
C LEU A 445 14.13 18.25 -1.05
N GLU A 446 15.38 17.94 -1.41
CA GLU A 446 16.23 17.10 -0.56
C GLU A 446 17.08 17.95 0.38
N TYR A 447 17.32 17.45 1.58
CA TYR A 447 18.17 18.06 2.59
C TYR A 447 19.66 18.04 2.19
N ASP A 448 20.13 16.92 1.64
CA ASP A 448 21.48 16.78 1.07
C ASP A 448 21.48 16.08 -0.30
N GLY A 449 22.64 16.08 -0.97
CA GLY A 449 22.81 15.50 -2.30
C GLY A 449 23.58 14.17 -2.32
N VAL A 450 23.69 13.48 -1.18
CA VAL A 450 24.51 12.26 -1.03
C VAL A 450 23.72 11.02 -0.60
N SER A 451 22.44 11.16 -0.24
CA SER A 451 21.53 10.03 0.05
C SER A 451 21.45 8.98 -1.08
N GLU A 452 20.91 7.80 -0.79
CA GLU A 452 20.52 6.80 -1.80
C GLU A 452 18.99 6.72 -2.01
N ARG A 453 18.22 7.50 -1.24
CA ARG A 453 16.75 7.49 -1.19
C ARG A 453 16.25 8.90 -0.89
N PRO A 454 15.15 9.37 -1.51
CA PRO A 454 14.58 10.67 -1.17
C PRO A 454 14.12 10.74 0.29
N ASP A 455 14.22 11.92 0.89
CA ASP A 455 13.80 12.20 2.27
C ASP A 455 12.30 11.94 2.51
N TYR A 456 11.48 12.15 1.47
CA TYR A 456 10.04 11.91 1.49
C TYR A 456 9.50 11.61 0.07
N ASP A 457 8.20 11.30 -0.03
CA ASP A 457 7.55 11.22 -1.34
C ASP A 457 6.88 12.55 -1.70
N ALA A 458 7.45 13.24 -2.70
CA ALA A 458 6.92 14.46 -3.28
C ALA A 458 5.48 14.29 -3.79
N SER A 459 5.12 13.14 -4.35
CA SER A 459 3.78 12.90 -4.93
C SER A 459 2.70 12.64 -3.87
N VAL A 460 3.07 12.20 -2.66
CA VAL A 460 2.13 12.05 -1.53
C VAL A 460 1.97 13.38 -0.78
N SER A 461 3.09 13.96 -0.35
CA SER A 461 3.15 15.21 0.42
C SER A 461 2.49 16.39 -0.31
N SER A 462 2.54 16.41 -1.65
CA SER A 462 1.92 17.45 -2.48
C SER A 462 0.39 17.46 -2.52
N VAL A 463 -0.28 16.39 -2.04
CA VAL A 463 -1.75 16.26 -2.16
C VAL A 463 -2.45 15.84 -0.87
N ALA A 464 -1.76 15.18 0.07
CA ALA A 464 -2.38 14.55 1.23
C ALA A 464 -3.30 15.47 2.05
N SER A 465 -2.87 16.70 2.36
CA SER A 465 -3.67 17.65 3.14
C SER A 465 -4.93 18.15 2.43
N ALA A 466 -4.94 18.15 1.09
CA ALA A 466 -6.13 18.50 0.31
C ALA A 466 -7.17 17.37 0.38
N PHE A 467 -6.74 16.11 0.22
CA PHE A 467 -7.61 14.93 0.35
C PHE A 467 -8.21 14.82 1.75
N ASP A 468 -7.40 14.95 2.81
CA ASP A 468 -7.89 14.83 4.19
C ASP A 468 -8.94 15.90 4.53
N ALA A 469 -8.69 17.16 4.18
CA ALA A 469 -9.64 18.25 4.39
C ALA A 469 -10.92 18.08 3.55
N ALA A 470 -10.79 17.69 2.28
CA ALA A 470 -11.92 17.45 1.38
C ALA A 470 -12.78 16.28 1.84
N LEU A 471 -12.19 15.22 2.41
CA LEU A 471 -12.93 14.09 2.98
C LEU A 471 -13.80 14.53 4.16
N HIS A 472 -13.21 15.27 5.12
CA HIS A 472 -13.94 15.78 6.27
C HIS A 472 -15.03 16.78 5.86
N GLN A 473 -14.77 17.62 4.85
CA GLN A 473 -15.79 18.48 4.25
C GLN A 473 -16.93 17.66 3.64
N HIS A 474 -16.62 16.62 2.87
CA HIS A 474 -17.62 15.78 2.22
C HIS A 474 -18.52 15.04 3.23
N PHE A 475 -17.91 14.45 4.27
CA PHE A 475 -18.64 13.81 5.37
C PHE A 475 -19.60 14.80 6.05
N ALA A 476 -19.12 15.99 6.42
CA ALA A 476 -19.92 16.98 7.14
C ALA A 476 -21.01 17.64 6.28
N GLN A 477 -20.72 18.01 5.03
CA GLN A 477 -21.56 18.89 4.21
C GLN A 477 -22.44 18.15 3.20
N ASP A 478 -21.96 17.06 2.60
CA ASP A 478 -22.70 16.33 1.55
C ASP A 478 -23.36 15.05 2.08
N LEU A 479 -22.67 14.33 2.97
CA LEU A 479 -23.13 13.04 3.50
C LEU A 479 -23.89 13.19 4.83
N HIS A 480 -23.77 14.34 5.50
CA HIS A 480 -24.29 14.60 6.85
C HIS A 480 -23.91 13.50 7.86
N PHE A 481 -22.69 12.97 7.72
CA PHE A 481 -22.17 11.86 8.50
C PHE A 481 -21.05 12.36 9.40
N THR A 482 -21.23 12.22 10.72
CA THR A 482 -20.19 12.56 11.71
C THR A 482 -19.55 11.26 12.20
N PRO A 483 -18.33 10.91 11.75
CA PRO A 483 -17.64 9.74 12.29
C PRO A 483 -17.30 9.95 13.76
N ALA A 484 -17.48 8.91 14.58
CA ALA A 484 -17.07 8.91 15.98
C ALA A 484 -15.55 8.71 16.14
N ASP A 485 -14.95 8.02 15.18
CA ASP A 485 -13.54 7.64 15.13
C ASP A 485 -12.79 8.49 14.07
N ARG A 486 -11.47 8.65 14.18
CA ARG A 486 -10.66 9.33 13.15
C ARG A 486 -10.62 8.47 11.88
N TYR A 487 -10.83 9.08 10.70
CA TYR A 487 -10.60 8.38 9.44
C TYR A 487 -9.12 8.02 9.27
N ARG A 488 -8.80 6.72 9.20
CA ARG A 488 -7.43 6.20 9.08
C ARG A 488 -7.09 5.96 7.60
N VAL A 489 -6.52 6.95 6.92
CA VAL A 489 -6.18 6.85 5.48
C VAL A 489 -5.30 5.61 5.17
N PHE A 490 -4.32 5.32 6.02
CA PHE A 490 -3.50 4.10 5.98
C PHE A 490 -3.31 3.49 7.38
N ASP A 491 -3.26 2.15 7.43
CA ASP A 491 -2.97 1.35 8.61
C ASP A 491 -1.59 0.68 8.50
N ASP A 492 -0.55 1.40 8.94
CA ASP A 492 0.82 0.89 8.97
C ASP A 492 1.01 -0.31 9.91
N ASP A 493 0.16 -0.47 10.94
CA ASP A 493 0.24 -1.59 11.87
C ASP A 493 -0.32 -2.88 11.25
N ALA A 494 -1.39 -2.75 10.46
CA ALA A 494 -1.92 -3.83 9.64
C ALA A 494 -0.92 -4.26 8.57
N LEU A 495 -0.26 -3.31 7.91
CA LEU A 495 0.78 -3.57 6.91
C LEU A 495 2.00 -4.29 7.53
N LYS A 496 2.50 -3.84 8.68
CA LYS A 496 3.57 -4.51 9.45
C LYS A 496 3.22 -5.93 9.90
N GLN A 497 1.93 -6.24 10.06
CA GLN A 497 1.43 -7.54 10.53
C GLN A 497 0.85 -8.42 9.40
N TRP A 498 0.90 -7.97 8.16
CA TRP A 498 0.18 -8.60 7.05
C TRP A 498 0.69 -10.02 6.73
N ASP A 499 -0.20 -11.02 6.80
CA ASP A 499 0.11 -12.37 6.34
C ASP A 499 0.04 -12.43 4.81
N TRP A 500 1.20 -12.24 4.17
CA TRP A 500 1.38 -12.26 2.70
C TRP A 500 1.12 -13.61 2.03
N LYS A 501 0.93 -14.69 2.80
CA LYS A 501 0.64 -16.01 2.23
C LYS A 501 -0.73 -16.02 1.56
N HIS A 502 -0.77 -16.61 0.37
CA HIS A 502 -2.00 -16.86 -0.36
C HIS A 502 -2.14 -18.36 -0.67
N ARG A 503 -3.38 -18.85 -0.67
CA ARG A 503 -3.72 -20.17 -1.22
C ARG A 503 -4.33 -20.00 -2.60
N GLU A 504 -3.49 -20.24 -3.60
CA GLU A 504 -3.84 -20.14 -5.02
C GLU A 504 -4.93 -21.15 -5.41
N TRP A 505 -5.67 -20.88 -6.50
CA TRP A 505 -6.74 -21.75 -6.98
C TRP A 505 -6.36 -23.23 -7.20
N TRP A 506 -5.10 -23.54 -7.52
CA TRP A 506 -4.61 -24.93 -7.68
C TRP A 506 -4.29 -25.63 -6.36
N GLY A 507 -4.46 -24.96 -5.21
CA GLY A 507 -4.36 -25.52 -3.87
C GLY A 507 -2.98 -25.43 -3.21
N GLU A 508 -1.99 -24.86 -3.89
CA GLU A 508 -0.68 -24.55 -3.30
C GLU A 508 -0.77 -23.34 -2.36
N GLN A 509 0.13 -23.27 -1.38
CA GLN A 509 0.24 -22.10 -0.48
C GLN A 509 1.56 -21.38 -0.79
N LEU A 510 1.48 -20.23 -1.44
CA LEU A 510 2.64 -19.39 -1.73
C LEU A 510 2.97 -18.47 -0.54
N SER A 511 4.22 -18.01 -0.48
CA SER A 511 4.67 -17.06 0.56
C SER A 511 4.27 -15.60 0.29
N VAL A 512 3.97 -15.28 -0.97
CA VAL A 512 3.47 -14.01 -1.50
C VAL A 512 2.47 -14.33 -2.62
N PRO A 513 1.47 -13.49 -2.91
CA PRO A 513 0.40 -13.83 -3.87
C PRO A 513 0.84 -13.74 -5.34
N TYR A 514 0.33 -14.66 -6.16
CA TYR A 514 0.39 -14.59 -7.62
C TYR A 514 -1.02 -14.34 -8.18
N ALA A 515 -1.58 -13.16 -7.89
CA ALA A 515 -2.96 -12.79 -8.23
C ALA A 515 -3.32 -12.92 -9.74
N ALA A 516 -2.33 -12.88 -10.64
CA ALA A 516 -2.51 -13.21 -12.06
C ALA A 516 -3.00 -14.66 -12.29
N GLY A 517 -2.63 -15.61 -11.42
CA GLY A 517 -3.05 -17.01 -11.45
C GLY A 517 -4.56 -17.16 -11.24
N ASP A 518 -5.09 -16.57 -10.17
CA ASP A 518 -6.54 -16.56 -9.89
C ASP A 518 -7.33 -15.80 -10.95
N LEU A 519 -6.81 -14.69 -11.46
CA LEU A 519 -7.46 -13.97 -12.56
C LEU A 519 -7.56 -14.85 -13.82
N ALA A 520 -6.51 -15.60 -14.14
CA ALA A 520 -6.51 -16.53 -15.26
C ALA A 520 -7.49 -17.71 -15.06
N GLU A 521 -7.67 -18.20 -13.83
CA GLU A 521 -8.71 -19.19 -13.51
C GLU A 521 -10.12 -18.59 -13.63
N ALA A 522 -10.34 -17.40 -13.06
CA ALA A 522 -11.61 -16.70 -13.14
C ALA A 522 -12.06 -16.47 -14.59
N MET A 523 -11.13 -16.07 -15.48
CA MET A 523 -11.40 -15.92 -16.91
C MET A 523 -11.66 -17.25 -17.64
N ARG A 524 -11.07 -18.36 -17.19
CA ARG A 524 -11.33 -19.70 -17.76
C ARG A 524 -12.67 -20.27 -17.31
N GLN A 525 -13.09 -20.03 -16.06
CA GLN A 525 -14.41 -20.43 -15.56
C GLN A 525 -15.54 -19.51 -16.08
N ASN A 526 -15.25 -18.24 -16.31
CA ASN A 526 -16.17 -17.26 -16.88
C ASN A 526 -15.59 -16.65 -18.17
N PRO A 527 -15.80 -17.27 -19.35
CA PRO A 527 -15.35 -16.73 -20.64
C PRO A 527 -15.93 -15.36 -21.03
N HIS A 528 -16.94 -14.86 -20.31
CA HIS A 528 -17.49 -13.52 -20.47
C HIS A 528 -16.86 -12.48 -19.54
N LEU A 529 -15.96 -12.88 -18.63
CA LEU A 529 -15.24 -11.95 -17.76
C LEU A 529 -14.28 -11.09 -18.58
N ARG A 530 -14.44 -9.77 -18.48
CA ARG A 530 -13.57 -8.79 -19.14
C ARG A 530 -12.63 -8.11 -18.15
N VAL A 531 -11.42 -7.81 -18.58
CA VAL A 531 -10.38 -7.19 -17.74
C VAL A 531 -9.90 -5.91 -18.40
N MET A 532 -9.86 -4.82 -17.65
CA MET A 532 -9.25 -3.56 -18.10
C MET A 532 -8.15 -3.13 -17.15
N SER A 533 -6.92 -3.05 -17.66
CA SER A 533 -5.79 -2.46 -16.95
C SER A 533 -5.57 -1.01 -17.38
N VAL A 534 -5.41 -0.10 -16.42
CA VAL A 534 -5.16 1.32 -16.63
C VAL A 534 -3.90 1.74 -15.88
N ASN A 535 -2.94 2.35 -16.59
CA ASN A 535 -1.56 2.50 -16.10
C ASN A 535 -1.01 3.91 -16.33
N GLY A 536 -0.35 4.48 -15.32
CA GLY A 536 0.44 5.70 -15.46
C GLY A 536 1.84 5.41 -16.02
N TYR A 537 2.32 6.21 -16.98
CA TYR A 537 3.70 6.09 -17.48
C TYR A 537 4.77 6.52 -16.46
N PHE A 538 4.42 7.37 -15.50
CA PHE A 538 5.35 7.96 -14.53
C PHE A 538 5.23 7.34 -13.12
N ASP A 539 4.69 6.13 -13.06
CA ASP A 539 4.52 5.34 -11.84
C ASP A 539 5.77 4.52 -11.52
N LEU A 540 6.32 4.70 -10.31
CA LEU A 540 7.42 3.93 -9.74
C LEU A 540 7.00 3.14 -8.48
N ALA A 541 5.70 3.09 -8.17
CA ALA A 541 5.14 2.13 -7.23
C ALA A 541 4.79 0.82 -7.94
N THR A 542 4.13 0.91 -9.10
CA THR A 542 3.75 -0.23 -9.93
C THR A 542 4.04 0.06 -11.41
N PRO A 543 5.28 -0.16 -11.89
CA PRO A 543 5.69 0.24 -13.24
C PRO A 543 4.85 -0.48 -14.30
N PHE A 544 4.32 0.28 -15.26
CA PHE A 544 3.34 -0.21 -16.24
C PHE A 544 3.80 -1.47 -16.99
N TYR A 545 5.11 -1.60 -17.27
CA TYR A 545 5.64 -2.74 -18.00
C TYR A 545 5.62 -4.05 -17.19
N ALA A 546 5.63 -4.00 -15.85
CA ALA A 546 5.38 -5.18 -15.02
C ALA A 546 3.94 -5.69 -15.18
N THR A 547 2.99 -4.77 -15.31
CA THR A 547 1.57 -5.11 -15.54
C THR A 547 1.36 -5.67 -16.95
N GLU A 548 1.98 -5.08 -17.98
CA GLU A 548 2.02 -5.66 -19.33
C GLU A 548 2.57 -7.09 -19.32
N TYR A 549 3.69 -7.31 -18.60
CA TYR A 549 4.30 -8.62 -18.49
C TYR A 549 3.37 -9.64 -17.81
N ALA A 550 2.82 -9.33 -16.63
CA ALA A 550 1.93 -10.25 -15.93
C ALA A 550 0.69 -10.62 -16.76
N LEU A 551 0.05 -9.63 -17.41
CA LEU A 551 -1.15 -9.86 -18.24
C LEU A 551 -0.84 -10.63 -19.53
N ALA A 552 0.36 -10.47 -20.10
CA ALA A 552 0.82 -11.27 -21.24
C ALA A 552 1.08 -12.75 -20.88
N HIS A 553 1.33 -13.05 -19.60
CA HIS A 553 1.69 -14.39 -19.12
C HIS A 553 0.55 -15.12 -18.35
N LEU A 554 -0.69 -14.65 -18.45
CA LEU A 554 -1.87 -15.30 -17.84
C LEU A 554 -2.10 -16.77 -18.29
N GLY A 555 -1.47 -17.23 -19.38
CA GLY A 555 -1.63 -18.61 -19.85
C GLY A 555 -3.02 -18.98 -20.39
N ILE A 556 -3.90 -17.99 -20.58
CA ILE A 556 -5.28 -18.18 -21.08
C ILE A 556 -5.33 -18.51 -22.57
N ASP A 557 -6.42 -19.18 -22.96
CA ASP A 557 -6.72 -19.53 -24.35
C ASP A 557 -6.76 -18.28 -25.27
N ALA A 558 -6.44 -18.47 -26.54
CA ALA A 558 -6.40 -17.39 -27.53
C ALA A 558 -7.73 -16.64 -27.66
N SER A 559 -8.88 -17.32 -27.50
CA SER A 559 -10.21 -16.69 -27.54
C SER A 559 -10.45 -15.71 -26.39
N LEU A 560 -9.86 -15.94 -25.21
CA LEU A 560 -10.02 -15.11 -24.03
C LEU A 560 -9.12 -13.87 -24.02
N ARG A 561 -8.09 -13.81 -24.87
CA ARG A 561 -7.14 -12.68 -24.91
C ARG A 561 -7.81 -11.36 -25.31
N ALA A 562 -8.86 -11.42 -26.13
CA ALA A 562 -9.64 -10.25 -26.53
C ALA A 562 -10.41 -9.60 -25.36
N ASN A 563 -10.61 -10.33 -24.25
CA ASN A 563 -11.25 -9.81 -23.06
C ASN A 563 -10.32 -8.93 -22.21
N VAL A 564 -9.01 -8.90 -22.48
CA VAL A 564 -8.03 -8.07 -21.76
C VAL A 564 -7.70 -6.81 -22.55
N ARG A 565 -8.06 -5.64 -22.00
CA ARG A 565 -7.69 -4.32 -22.53
C ARG A 565 -6.64 -3.67 -21.62
N ILE A 566 -5.59 -3.11 -22.21
CA ILE A 566 -4.59 -2.30 -21.49
C ILE A 566 -4.64 -0.87 -22.05
N ALA A 567 -4.64 0.12 -21.17
CA ALA A 567 -4.60 1.54 -21.50
C ALA A 567 -3.53 2.28 -20.67
N TYR A 568 -3.01 3.37 -21.22
CA TYR A 568 -1.88 4.13 -20.68
C TYR A 568 -2.16 5.63 -20.64
N TYR A 569 -1.64 6.29 -19.62
CA TYR A 569 -1.92 7.70 -19.33
C TYR A 569 -0.63 8.48 -18.98
N PRO A 570 -0.48 9.74 -19.41
CA PRO A 570 0.71 10.57 -19.17
C PRO A 570 0.73 11.17 -17.74
N THR A 571 0.66 10.30 -16.75
CA THR A 571 0.52 10.59 -15.31
C THR A 571 1.12 9.44 -14.49
N GLY A 572 1.08 9.52 -13.17
CA GLY A 572 1.50 8.45 -12.26
C GLY A 572 0.37 7.49 -11.85
N HIS A 573 0.60 6.84 -10.71
CA HIS A 573 -0.21 5.81 -10.05
C HIS A 573 -1.67 6.22 -9.84
N MET A 574 -1.87 7.40 -9.25
CA MET A 574 -3.18 8.03 -9.10
C MET A 574 -3.53 8.78 -10.37
N ILE A 575 -3.94 8.05 -11.42
CA ILE A 575 -4.12 8.57 -12.79
C ILE A 575 -4.99 9.85 -12.80
N TYR A 576 -5.99 9.87 -11.94
CA TYR A 576 -6.97 10.93 -11.72
C TYR A 576 -6.45 12.22 -11.06
N LEU A 577 -5.17 12.29 -10.64
CA LEU A 577 -4.56 13.57 -10.25
C LEU A 577 -4.27 14.47 -11.46
N ASP A 578 -4.29 13.94 -12.68
CA ASP A 578 -4.19 14.73 -13.91
C ASP A 578 -5.57 14.83 -14.57
N ASP A 579 -6.05 16.05 -14.79
CA ASP A 579 -7.40 16.28 -15.34
C ASP A 579 -7.56 15.74 -16.77
N ALA A 580 -6.53 15.88 -17.62
CA ALA A 580 -6.60 15.38 -18.99
C ALA A 580 -6.58 13.84 -19.03
N ALA A 581 -5.79 13.22 -18.15
CA ALA A 581 -5.79 11.77 -17.95
C ALA A 581 -7.11 11.28 -17.36
N LEU A 582 -7.71 11.97 -16.39
CA LEU A 582 -9.01 11.63 -15.82
C LEU A 582 -10.12 11.67 -16.88
N HIS A 583 -10.19 12.76 -17.67
CA HIS A 583 -11.14 12.86 -18.78
C HIS A 583 -10.98 11.71 -19.79
N ALA A 584 -9.75 11.26 -20.06
CA ALA A 584 -9.50 10.09 -20.90
C ALA A 584 -9.94 8.78 -20.24
N LEU A 585 -9.56 8.57 -18.98
CA LEU A 585 -9.89 7.39 -18.17
C LEU A 585 -11.41 7.21 -18.06
N LYS A 586 -12.15 8.29 -17.81
CA LYS A 586 -13.61 8.33 -17.79
C LYS A 586 -14.21 7.82 -19.10
N ARG A 587 -13.73 8.29 -20.26
CA ARG A 587 -14.23 7.84 -21.57
C ARG A 587 -13.93 6.37 -21.82
N ASP A 588 -12.73 5.93 -21.48
CA ASP A 588 -12.27 4.55 -21.68
C ASP A 588 -13.02 3.56 -20.78
N LEU A 589 -13.27 3.92 -19.52
CA LEU A 589 -14.12 3.15 -18.62
C LEU A 589 -15.57 3.12 -19.12
N ALA A 590 -16.15 4.25 -19.53
CA ALA A 590 -17.51 4.27 -20.10
C ALA A 590 -17.63 3.37 -21.34
N SER A 591 -16.61 3.34 -22.21
CA SER A 591 -16.50 2.41 -23.33
C SER A 591 -16.40 0.95 -22.88
N PHE A 592 -15.65 0.67 -21.80
CA PHE A 592 -15.55 -0.67 -21.23
C PHE A 592 -16.92 -1.16 -20.72
N TYR A 593 -17.61 -0.39 -19.87
CA TYR A 593 -18.95 -0.73 -19.38
C TYR A 593 -19.98 -0.92 -20.51
N ALA A 594 -19.97 -0.05 -21.53
CA ALA A 594 -20.94 -0.10 -22.63
C ALA A 594 -20.86 -1.41 -23.45
N ALA A 595 -19.68 -2.02 -23.55
CA ALA A 595 -19.47 -3.25 -24.31
C ALA A 595 -19.94 -4.55 -23.60
N ASP A 596 -20.56 -4.47 -22.42
CA ASP A 596 -21.37 -5.56 -21.83
C ASP A 596 -22.87 -5.45 -22.18
N GLY A 597 -23.29 -4.39 -22.87
CA GLY A 597 -24.69 -4.15 -23.24
C GLY A 597 -25.11 -4.68 -24.62
N GLY A 598 -24.33 -5.60 -25.21
CA GLY A 598 -24.48 -6.11 -26.58
C GLY A 598 -24.78 -7.61 -26.65
#